data_AF-A0A7R7VSL1-F1
#
_entry.id   AF-A0A7R7VSL1-F1
#
_cell.length_a   1.000
_cell.length_b   1.000
_cell.length_c   1.000
_cell.angle_alpha   90.00
_cell.angle_beta   90.00
_cell.angle_gamma   90.00
#
_symmetry.space_group_name_H-M   'P 1'
#
loop_
_entity.id
_entity.type
_entity.pdbx_description
1 polymer ?
#
loop_
_entity_poly.entity_id
_entity_poly.type
_entity_poly.pdbx_seq_one_letter_code
_entity_poly.pdbx_strand_id
1 'polypeptide(L)'
;MADRYDEYAEYDPDLILTPEFQLLQNLVKNPNDSPEEAVQQVVELTKAEALSGKWPENTIGGDFAWNISHLALDIATNTKPENQLNLLDFLKKLQKVAVMDPRTGEQLMHDHEKLWTELPCVGYYSSGLQDFSHFTQHTPEEMEKWENRNTFFARATATSKPLDDKSDSFDPLDFSLLAYFELNGAFEPEDVYETAVRTVCIWYIHAAEKLWYNCRMGRDHTNENTPDRKFDLNKWGFWKRELIAASGVYEEGGTQKLIKEAMECRLYGWLKIKVLL
;
A
#
# COMPACT_ATOMS: atom_id res chain seq x y z
N MET A 1 -13.92 -13.15 -27.60
CA MET A 1 -12.60 -13.44 -27.00
C MET A 1 -11.71 -12.22 -27.09
N ALA A 2 -11.57 -11.55 -28.24
CA ALA A 2 -10.85 -10.27 -28.37
C ALA A 2 -11.32 -9.20 -27.36
N ASP A 3 -12.64 -8.97 -27.25
CA ASP A 3 -13.20 -7.98 -26.32
C ASP A 3 -12.87 -8.18 -24.83
N ARG A 4 -12.50 -9.40 -24.40
CA ARG A 4 -12.17 -9.69 -23.00
C ARG A 4 -10.69 -9.40 -22.68
N TYR A 5 -9.82 -9.33 -23.69
CA TYR A 5 -8.42 -8.95 -23.50
C TYR A 5 -8.26 -7.43 -23.53
N ASP A 6 -9.05 -6.71 -24.32
CA ASP A 6 -9.01 -5.24 -24.37
C ASP A 6 -9.42 -4.58 -23.03
N GLU A 7 -10.33 -5.22 -22.27
CA GLU A 7 -10.74 -4.75 -20.93
C GLU A 7 -9.62 -4.87 -19.88
N TYR A 8 -8.62 -5.71 -20.12
CA TYR A 8 -7.56 -6.06 -19.16
C TYR A 8 -6.16 -5.87 -19.75
N ALA A 9 -6.00 -4.98 -20.72
CA ALA A 9 -4.73 -4.73 -21.40
C ALA A 9 -3.59 -4.30 -20.45
N GLU A 10 -3.95 -3.82 -19.26
CA GLU A 10 -3.04 -3.35 -18.20
C GLU A 10 -2.50 -4.46 -17.28
N TYR A 11 -2.95 -5.69 -17.46
CA TYR A 11 -2.56 -6.81 -16.62
C TYR A 11 -1.72 -7.83 -17.40
N ASP A 12 -0.92 -8.60 -16.68
CA ASP A 12 -0.21 -9.75 -17.26
C ASP A 12 -1.24 -10.70 -17.92
N PRO A 13 -1.16 -10.92 -19.25
CA PRO A 13 -2.12 -11.73 -19.98
C PRO A 13 -2.15 -13.19 -19.51
N ASP A 14 -1.08 -13.68 -18.88
CA ASP A 14 -1.05 -15.03 -18.32
C ASP A 14 -1.86 -15.12 -17.01
N LEU A 15 -2.10 -13.98 -16.33
CA LEU A 15 -2.81 -13.93 -15.06
C LEU A 15 -4.31 -13.65 -15.21
N ILE A 16 -4.76 -12.96 -16.26
CA ILE A 16 -6.18 -12.55 -16.37
C ILE A 16 -7.19 -13.71 -16.46
N LEU A 17 -6.71 -14.90 -16.82
CA LEU A 17 -7.53 -16.12 -16.92
C LEU A 17 -7.50 -16.96 -15.64
N THR A 18 -6.72 -16.56 -14.64
CA THR A 18 -6.58 -17.30 -13.39
C THR A 18 -7.81 -17.10 -12.48
N PRO A 19 -8.20 -18.12 -11.69
CA PRO A 19 -9.22 -17.96 -10.64
C PRO A 19 -8.92 -16.82 -9.67
N GLU A 20 -7.65 -16.59 -9.37
CA GLU A 20 -7.10 -15.55 -8.51
C GLU A 20 -7.45 -14.16 -9.04
N PHE A 21 -7.24 -13.92 -10.34
CA PHE A 21 -7.59 -12.67 -10.97
C PHE A 21 -9.09 -12.39 -10.88
N GLN A 22 -9.93 -13.37 -11.26
CA GLN A 22 -11.38 -13.18 -11.21
C GLN A 22 -11.87 -12.92 -9.79
N LEU A 23 -11.33 -13.63 -8.81
CA LEU A 23 -11.65 -13.46 -7.40
C LEU A 23 -11.37 -12.03 -6.92
N LEU A 24 -10.17 -11.52 -7.20
CA LEU A 24 -9.75 -10.19 -6.76
C LEU A 24 -10.42 -9.07 -7.56
N GLN A 25 -10.63 -9.28 -8.86
CA GLN A 25 -11.29 -8.31 -9.74
C GLN A 25 -12.76 -8.11 -9.35
N ASN A 26 -13.43 -9.16 -8.88
CA ASN A 26 -14.80 -9.08 -8.38
C ASN A 26 -14.91 -8.16 -7.16
N LEU A 27 -13.94 -8.18 -6.24
CA LEU A 27 -13.92 -7.30 -5.06
C LEU A 27 -13.95 -5.82 -5.40
N VAL A 28 -13.36 -5.42 -6.54
CA VAL A 28 -13.33 -4.01 -6.97
C VAL A 28 -14.46 -3.64 -7.95
N LYS A 29 -15.04 -4.63 -8.65
CA LYS A 29 -16.17 -4.41 -9.56
C LYS A 29 -17.52 -4.41 -8.87
N ASN A 30 -17.65 -5.19 -7.78
CA ASN A 30 -18.90 -5.37 -7.05
C ASN A 30 -18.72 -4.92 -5.59
N PRO A 31 -19.22 -3.74 -5.21
CA PRO A 31 -19.10 -3.24 -3.84
C PRO A 31 -19.75 -4.14 -2.77
N ASN A 32 -20.69 -5.01 -3.16
CA ASN A 32 -21.39 -5.93 -2.27
C ASN A 32 -20.70 -7.29 -2.09
N ASP A 33 -19.62 -7.56 -2.84
CA ASP A 33 -18.89 -8.82 -2.69
C ASP A 33 -18.18 -8.86 -1.33
N SER A 34 -18.19 -10.02 -0.69
CA SER A 34 -17.65 -10.18 0.66
C SER A 34 -16.13 -10.43 0.63
N PRO A 35 -15.32 -9.56 1.26
CA PRO A 35 -13.90 -9.82 1.48
C PRO A 35 -13.65 -11.12 2.27
N GLU A 36 -14.54 -11.48 3.21
CA GLU A 36 -14.46 -12.73 3.97
C GLU A 36 -14.60 -13.97 3.07
N GLU A 37 -15.58 -13.96 2.17
CA GLU A 37 -15.77 -15.06 1.21
C GLU A 37 -14.57 -15.19 0.28
N ALA A 38 -14.00 -14.06 -0.16
CA ALA A 38 -12.79 -14.07 -0.96
C ALA A 38 -11.58 -14.64 -0.20
N VAL A 39 -11.40 -14.28 1.07
CA VAL A 39 -10.36 -14.87 1.93
C VAL A 39 -10.58 -16.38 2.05
N GLN A 40 -11.81 -16.85 2.27
CA GLN A 40 -12.09 -18.28 2.36
C GLN A 40 -11.73 -19.00 1.06
N GLN A 41 -12.04 -18.41 -0.10
CA GLN A 41 -11.67 -18.98 -1.40
C GLN A 41 -10.15 -19.06 -1.58
N VAL A 42 -9.41 -18.01 -1.25
CA VAL A 42 -7.93 -18.05 -1.28
C VAL A 42 -7.38 -19.10 -0.35
N VAL A 43 -7.93 -19.26 0.85
CA VAL A 43 -7.54 -20.31 1.81
C VAL A 43 -7.74 -21.71 1.23
N GLU A 44 -8.87 -21.96 0.57
CA GLU A 44 -9.11 -23.27 -0.06
C GLU A 44 -8.20 -23.51 -1.27
N LEU A 45 -7.95 -22.50 -2.10
CA LEU A 45 -6.97 -22.58 -3.19
C LEU A 45 -5.56 -22.85 -2.65
N THR A 46 -5.18 -22.20 -1.54
CA THR A 46 -3.90 -22.40 -0.86
C THR A 46 -3.75 -23.87 -0.42
N LYS A 47 -4.78 -24.44 0.22
CA LYS A 47 -4.75 -25.85 0.64
C LYS A 47 -4.69 -26.80 -0.55
N ALA A 48 -5.41 -26.51 -1.63
CA ALA A 48 -5.38 -27.31 -2.84
C ALA A 48 -3.98 -27.29 -3.49
N GLU A 49 -3.33 -26.13 -3.54
CA GLU A 49 -1.96 -26.01 -4.05
C GLU A 49 -0.95 -26.75 -3.16
N ALA A 50 -1.10 -26.70 -1.82
CA ALA A 50 -0.28 -27.50 -0.91
C ALA A 50 -0.45 -29.02 -1.14
N LEU A 51 -1.69 -29.47 -1.42
CA LEU A 51 -2.00 -30.87 -1.74
C LEU A 51 -1.56 -31.32 -3.13
N SER A 52 -1.20 -30.40 -4.03
CA SER A 52 -0.77 -30.73 -5.40
C SER A 52 0.55 -31.54 -5.43
N GLY A 53 1.33 -31.49 -4.35
CA GLY A 53 2.63 -32.18 -4.25
C GLY A 53 3.74 -31.53 -5.06
N LYS A 54 3.52 -30.35 -5.66
CA LYS A 54 4.56 -29.59 -6.38
C LYS A 54 5.65 -29.03 -5.46
N TRP A 55 5.29 -28.77 -4.20
CA TRP A 55 6.15 -28.10 -3.22
C TRP A 55 6.47 -29.02 -2.05
N PRO A 56 7.63 -28.84 -1.39
CA PRO A 56 7.94 -29.49 -0.12
C PRO A 56 6.80 -29.33 0.90
N GLU A 57 6.77 -30.22 1.89
CA GLU A 57 5.86 -30.09 3.03
C GLU A 57 6.01 -28.72 3.69
N ASN A 58 4.88 -28.11 4.06
CA ASN A 58 4.77 -26.83 4.76
C ASN A 58 5.23 -25.62 3.95
N THR A 59 5.43 -25.80 2.65
CA THR A 59 5.84 -24.73 1.74
C THR A 59 4.85 -24.59 0.59
N ILE A 60 4.63 -23.35 0.16
CA ILE A 60 4.06 -23.04 -1.15
C ILE A 60 5.07 -22.20 -1.91
N GLY A 61 5.34 -22.60 -3.14
CA GLY A 61 6.29 -21.88 -3.98
C GLY A 61 5.77 -20.54 -4.49
N GLY A 62 6.69 -19.81 -5.13
CA GLY A 62 6.51 -18.42 -5.53
C GLY A 62 5.22 -18.16 -6.29
N ASP A 63 4.98 -18.86 -7.40
CA ASP A 63 3.99 -18.43 -8.40
C ASP A 63 2.58 -18.18 -7.82
N PHE A 64 2.05 -19.06 -6.96
CA PHE A 64 0.69 -18.86 -6.42
C PHE A 64 0.61 -17.69 -5.43
N ALA A 65 1.54 -17.66 -4.45
CA ALA A 65 1.61 -16.61 -3.45
C ALA A 65 1.92 -15.23 -4.08
N TRP A 66 2.82 -15.26 -5.05
CA TRP A 66 3.19 -14.15 -5.91
C TRP A 66 1.97 -13.64 -6.68
N ASN A 67 1.23 -14.50 -7.38
CA ASN A 67 0.08 -14.10 -8.18
C ASN A 67 -0.99 -13.40 -7.35
N ILE A 68 -1.38 -13.94 -6.19
CA ILE A 68 -2.35 -13.27 -5.30
C ILE A 68 -1.87 -11.87 -4.89
N SER A 69 -0.59 -11.76 -4.50
CA SER A 69 -0.03 -10.51 -3.97
C SER A 69 0.17 -9.46 -5.07
N HIS A 70 0.73 -9.89 -6.20
CA HIS A 70 0.92 -9.11 -7.42
C HIS A 70 -0.42 -8.58 -7.92
N LEU A 71 -1.39 -9.47 -8.15
CA LEU A 71 -2.71 -9.09 -8.65
C LEU A 71 -3.45 -8.14 -7.70
N ALA A 72 -3.34 -8.33 -6.39
CA ALA A 72 -3.96 -7.41 -5.44
C ALA A 72 -3.41 -5.98 -5.56
N LEU A 73 -2.10 -5.82 -5.77
CA LEU A 73 -1.49 -4.49 -5.91
C LEU A 73 -1.70 -3.89 -7.31
N ASP A 74 -1.70 -4.70 -8.36
CA ASP A 74 -1.97 -4.28 -9.73
C ASP A 74 -3.43 -3.86 -9.91
N ILE A 75 -4.36 -4.65 -9.38
CA ILE A 75 -5.79 -4.32 -9.41
C ILE A 75 -6.03 -3.03 -8.63
N ALA A 76 -5.38 -2.86 -7.46
CA ALA A 76 -5.46 -1.59 -6.73
C ALA A 76 -4.96 -0.40 -7.55
N THR A 77 -3.81 -0.55 -8.22
CA THR A 77 -3.20 0.49 -9.09
C THR A 77 -4.14 0.90 -10.24
N ASN A 78 -4.82 -0.08 -10.83
CA ASN A 78 -5.75 0.13 -11.95
C ASN A 78 -7.20 0.39 -11.53
N THR A 79 -7.47 0.55 -10.23
CA THR A 79 -8.82 0.78 -9.69
C THR A 79 -8.90 2.14 -9.01
N LYS A 80 -9.97 2.89 -9.29
CA LYS A 80 -10.23 4.17 -8.62
C LYS A 80 -10.33 4.02 -7.09
N PRO A 81 -9.88 5.01 -6.30
CA PRO A 81 -9.74 4.85 -4.85
C PRO A 81 -11.03 4.46 -4.14
N GLU A 82 -12.19 4.95 -4.57
CA GLU A 82 -13.49 4.63 -3.98
C GLU A 82 -13.85 3.14 -4.04
N ASN A 83 -13.30 2.39 -5.01
CA ASN A 83 -13.62 0.99 -5.25
C ASN A 83 -12.56 0.02 -4.68
N GLN A 84 -11.46 0.53 -4.13
CA GLN A 84 -10.36 -0.30 -3.60
C GLN A 84 -10.64 -0.88 -2.20
N LEU A 85 -11.68 -0.43 -1.50
CA LEU A 85 -11.84 -0.71 -0.06
C LEU A 85 -12.04 -2.19 0.25
N ASN A 86 -12.80 -2.92 -0.57
CA ASN A 86 -12.99 -4.36 -0.39
C ASN A 86 -11.70 -5.15 -0.61
N LEU A 87 -10.87 -4.72 -1.55
CA LEU A 87 -9.55 -5.32 -1.81
C LEU A 87 -8.58 -5.09 -0.64
N LEU A 88 -8.60 -3.89 -0.06
CA LEU A 88 -7.85 -3.59 1.16
C LEU A 88 -8.33 -4.44 2.34
N ASP A 89 -9.65 -4.56 2.52
CA ASP A 89 -10.22 -5.36 3.61
C ASP A 89 -9.93 -6.85 3.45
N PHE A 90 -9.90 -7.33 2.21
CA PHE A 90 -9.44 -8.68 1.87
C PHE A 90 -8.00 -8.92 2.36
N LEU A 91 -7.03 -8.06 2.01
CA LEU A 91 -5.64 -8.23 2.47
C LEU A 91 -5.54 -8.20 4.00
N LYS A 92 -6.24 -7.27 4.65
CA LYS A 92 -6.27 -7.16 6.12
C LYS A 92 -6.85 -8.40 6.80
N LYS A 93 -7.81 -9.08 6.17
CA LYS A 93 -8.40 -10.31 6.69
C LYS A 93 -7.51 -11.51 6.38
N LEU A 94 -6.94 -11.58 5.19
CA LEU A 94 -6.00 -12.63 4.80
C LEU A 94 -4.79 -12.67 5.76
N GLN A 95 -4.26 -11.50 6.14
CA GLN A 95 -3.19 -11.34 7.13
C GLN A 95 -3.52 -11.92 8.52
N LYS A 96 -4.79 -12.20 8.81
CA LYS A 96 -5.22 -12.77 10.10
C LYS A 96 -5.44 -14.28 10.04
N VAL A 97 -5.30 -14.91 8.88
CA VAL A 97 -5.56 -16.34 8.70
C VAL A 97 -4.26 -17.12 8.61
N ALA A 98 -3.99 -17.94 9.62
CA ALA A 98 -2.96 -18.97 9.56
C ALA A 98 -3.52 -20.18 8.80
N VAL A 99 -2.99 -20.47 7.62
CA VAL A 99 -3.37 -21.66 6.84
C VAL A 99 -2.40 -22.78 7.17
N MET A 100 -2.96 -23.93 7.56
CA MET A 100 -2.19 -25.13 7.90
C MET A 100 -2.06 -26.04 6.68
N ASP A 101 -0.88 -26.63 6.50
CA ASP A 101 -0.65 -27.68 5.52
C ASP A 101 -1.51 -28.90 5.88
N PRO A 102 -2.42 -29.34 4.99
CA PRO A 102 -3.26 -30.49 5.27
C PRO A 102 -2.48 -31.81 5.49
N ARG A 103 -1.22 -31.87 5.05
CA ARG A 103 -0.36 -33.06 5.13
C ARG A 103 0.28 -33.22 6.51
N THR A 104 0.63 -32.12 7.17
CA THR A 104 1.44 -32.12 8.40
C THR A 104 0.75 -31.47 9.59
N GLY A 105 -0.22 -30.57 9.34
CA GLY A 105 -0.83 -29.70 10.34
C GLY A 105 0.02 -28.48 10.74
N GLU A 106 1.19 -28.28 10.15
CA GLU A 106 2.02 -27.10 10.38
C GLU A 106 1.56 -25.90 9.54
N GLN A 107 1.90 -24.69 9.96
CA GLN A 107 1.55 -23.49 9.19
C GLN A 107 2.33 -23.43 7.87
N LEU A 108 1.64 -23.08 6.78
CA LEU A 108 2.26 -22.90 5.48
C LEU A 108 3.18 -21.67 5.45
N MET A 109 4.35 -21.88 4.86
CA MET A 109 5.42 -20.89 4.74
C MET A 109 5.74 -20.59 3.27
N HIS A 110 6.29 -19.41 3.04
CA HIS A 110 6.91 -18.99 1.78
C HIS A 110 8.25 -18.32 2.14
N ASP A 111 9.37 -18.82 1.62
CA ASP A 111 10.71 -18.31 1.90
C ASP A 111 11.01 -18.03 3.38
N HIS A 112 10.62 -18.97 4.25
CA HIS A 112 10.75 -18.91 5.72
C HIS A 112 9.84 -17.89 6.44
N GLU A 113 8.96 -17.22 5.72
CA GLU A 113 7.93 -16.32 6.26
C GLU A 113 6.55 -17.01 6.24
N LYS A 114 5.69 -16.67 7.18
CA LYS A 114 4.34 -17.25 7.27
C LYS A 114 3.47 -16.71 6.15
N LEU A 115 3.16 -17.57 5.19
CA LEU A 115 2.60 -17.23 3.88
C LEU A 115 1.56 -16.09 3.91
N TRP A 116 0.47 -16.24 4.65
CA TRP A 116 -0.58 -15.22 4.67
C TRP A 116 -0.50 -14.26 5.84
N THR A 117 0.00 -14.66 7.00
CA THR A 117 0.04 -13.76 8.16
C THR A 117 1.16 -12.73 8.10
N GLU A 118 2.21 -13.01 7.33
CA GLU A 118 3.35 -12.12 7.11
C GLU A 118 3.38 -11.55 5.67
N LEU A 119 2.51 -12.03 4.77
CA LEU A 119 2.33 -11.54 3.38
C LEU A 119 3.67 -11.22 2.65
N PRO A 120 4.65 -12.14 2.62
CA PRO A 120 6.00 -11.83 2.14
C PRO A 120 6.01 -11.31 0.69
N CYS A 121 5.22 -11.91 -0.20
CA CYS A 121 5.14 -11.50 -1.60
C CYS A 121 4.53 -10.10 -1.80
N VAL A 122 3.70 -9.60 -0.87
CA VAL A 122 3.21 -8.20 -0.92
C VAL A 122 4.37 -7.24 -0.66
N GLY A 123 5.21 -7.56 0.33
CA GLY A 123 6.43 -6.81 0.62
C GLY A 123 7.39 -6.79 -0.58
N TYR A 124 7.68 -7.97 -1.15
CA TYR A 124 8.57 -8.09 -2.30
C TYR A 124 8.06 -7.30 -3.51
N TYR A 125 6.79 -7.46 -3.87
CA TYR A 125 6.24 -6.78 -5.04
C TYR A 125 6.16 -5.26 -4.85
N SER A 126 5.73 -4.79 -3.66
CA SER A 126 5.66 -3.36 -3.37
C SER A 126 7.01 -2.64 -3.45
N SER A 127 8.12 -3.35 -3.18
CA SER A 127 9.46 -2.79 -3.34
C SER A 127 9.83 -2.51 -4.80
N GLY A 128 9.28 -3.28 -5.75
CA GLY A 128 9.45 -3.10 -7.19
C GLY A 128 8.59 -1.97 -7.78
N LEU A 129 7.57 -1.50 -7.06
CA LEU A 129 6.62 -0.48 -7.52
C LEU A 129 7.09 0.97 -7.30
N GLN A 130 8.39 1.19 -7.06
CA GLN A 130 8.99 2.52 -6.83
C GLN A 130 9.61 3.13 -8.10
N ASP A 131 9.13 2.76 -9.27
CA ASP A 131 9.68 3.11 -10.58
C ASP A 131 9.19 4.47 -11.13
N PHE A 132 8.30 5.16 -10.42
CA PHE A 132 7.74 6.44 -10.84
C PHE A 132 8.71 7.61 -10.60
N SER A 133 8.95 8.43 -11.63
CA SER A 133 9.84 9.59 -11.53
C SER A 133 9.07 10.90 -11.60
N HIS A 134 9.10 11.71 -10.55
CA HIS A 134 8.48 13.04 -10.56
C HIS A 134 9.15 14.04 -11.54
N PHE A 135 10.34 13.71 -12.04
CA PHE A 135 11.16 14.58 -12.88
C PHE A 135 10.90 14.41 -14.38
N THR A 136 10.02 13.48 -14.77
CA THR A 136 9.68 13.19 -16.17
C THR A 136 8.22 13.50 -16.46
N GLN A 137 7.90 13.69 -17.74
CA GLN A 137 6.51 13.82 -18.17
C GLN A 137 5.82 12.46 -18.14
N HIS A 138 4.57 12.47 -17.68
CA HIS A 138 3.69 11.31 -17.63
C HIS A 138 2.38 11.62 -18.33
N THR A 139 1.77 10.59 -18.91
CA THR A 139 0.41 10.64 -19.42
C THR A 139 -0.58 10.81 -18.26
N PRO A 140 -1.80 11.33 -18.52
CA PRO A 140 -2.85 11.40 -17.51
C PRO A 140 -3.16 10.06 -16.85
N GLU A 141 -3.08 8.97 -17.62
CA GLU A 141 -3.33 7.62 -17.15
C GLU A 141 -2.24 7.12 -16.20
N GLU A 142 -0.96 7.34 -16.51
CA GLU A 142 0.16 7.00 -15.62
C GLU A 142 0.05 7.77 -14.29
N MET A 143 -0.35 9.04 -14.34
CA MET A 143 -0.61 9.82 -13.12
C MET A 143 -1.80 9.27 -12.31
N GLU A 144 -2.89 8.88 -12.97
CA GLU A 144 -4.05 8.28 -12.30
C GLU A 144 -3.67 6.96 -11.61
N LYS A 145 -2.94 6.07 -12.30
CA LYS A 145 -2.43 4.81 -11.74
C LYS A 145 -1.52 5.07 -10.54
N TRP A 146 -0.63 6.04 -10.64
CA TRP A 146 0.26 6.43 -9.54
C TRP A 146 -0.50 6.93 -8.31
N GLU A 147 -1.52 7.78 -8.49
CA GLU A 147 -2.35 8.30 -7.40
C GLU A 147 -3.23 7.21 -6.78
N ASN A 148 -3.80 6.31 -7.60
CA ASN A 148 -4.56 5.14 -7.14
C ASN A 148 -3.70 4.24 -6.25
N ARG A 149 -2.48 3.93 -6.70
CA ARG A 149 -1.49 3.12 -5.98
C ARG A 149 -1.13 3.75 -4.64
N ASN A 150 -0.75 5.02 -4.62
CA ASN A 150 -0.41 5.73 -3.39
C ASN A 150 -1.59 5.83 -2.42
N THR A 151 -2.81 5.99 -2.94
CA THR A 151 -4.01 6.00 -2.11
C THR A 151 -4.22 4.66 -1.41
N PHE A 152 -4.03 3.56 -2.14
CA PHE A 152 -4.11 2.21 -1.57
C PHE A 152 -3.08 1.99 -0.46
N PHE A 153 -1.80 2.30 -0.73
CA PHE A 153 -0.72 2.15 0.24
C PHE A 153 -0.89 3.04 1.47
N ALA A 154 -1.35 4.28 1.30
CA ALA A 154 -1.61 5.17 2.41
C ALA A 154 -2.73 4.63 3.30
N ARG A 155 -3.82 4.12 2.72
CA ARG A 155 -4.92 3.51 3.49
C ARG A 155 -4.51 2.20 4.17
N ALA A 156 -3.72 1.37 3.49
CA ALA A 156 -3.15 0.15 4.11
C ALA A 156 -2.29 0.50 5.32
N THR A 157 -1.38 1.46 5.15
CA THR A 157 -0.50 1.99 6.21
C THR A 157 -1.30 2.51 7.39
N ALA A 158 -2.38 3.26 7.15
CA ALA A 158 -3.25 3.78 8.20
C ALA A 158 -3.91 2.67 9.05
N THR A 159 -4.11 1.48 8.47
CA THR A 159 -4.72 0.34 9.17
C THR A 159 -3.72 -0.65 9.76
N SER A 160 -2.43 -0.52 9.42
CA SER A 160 -1.36 -1.38 9.93
C SER A 160 -1.23 -1.27 11.44
N LYS A 161 -0.88 -2.38 12.11
CA LYS A 161 -0.68 -2.38 13.56
C LYS A 161 0.45 -1.42 13.94
N PRO A 162 0.33 -0.66 15.04
CA PRO A 162 1.47 0.04 15.61
C PRO A 162 2.60 -0.96 15.86
N LEU A 163 3.83 -0.56 15.56
CA LEU A 163 4.98 -1.30 16.05
C LEU A 163 5.04 -1.12 17.55
N ASP A 164 5.09 -2.24 18.28
CA ASP A 164 5.60 -2.25 19.64
C ASP A 164 7.13 -2.19 19.54
N ASP A 165 7.79 -1.39 20.39
CA ASP A 165 9.25 -1.16 20.40
C ASP A 165 10.13 -2.43 20.56
N LYS A 166 9.54 -3.63 20.57
CA LYS A 166 10.16 -4.94 20.79
C LYS A 166 9.98 -5.92 19.62
N SER A 167 9.34 -5.50 18.53
CA SER A 167 9.10 -6.35 17.35
C SER A 167 10.09 -6.00 16.25
N ASP A 168 10.95 -6.96 15.89
CA ASP A 168 11.82 -6.86 14.71
C ASP A 168 11.04 -7.00 13.38
N SER A 169 9.76 -7.41 13.43
CA SER A 169 8.92 -7.56 12.23
C SER A 169 8.04 -6.33 12.00
N PHE A 170 8.06 -5.82 10.76
CA PHE A 170 7.12 -4.82 10.28
C PHE A 170 5.74 -5.45 10.03
N ASP A 171 4.67 -4.68 10.24
CA ASP A 171 3.35 -5.10 9.75
C ASP A 171 3.40 -5.08 8.22
N PRO A 172 3.06 -6.18 7.51
CA PRO A 172 3.18 -6.26 6.06
C PRO A 172 2.28 -5.28 5.28
N LEU A 173 1.30 -4.64 5.92
CA LEU A 173 0.50 -3.58 5.33
C LEU A 173 1.00 -2.18 5.68
N ASP A 174 2.16 -2.08 6.33
CA ASP A 174 2.79 -0.81 6.67
C ASP A 174 3.78 -0.36 5.60
N PHE A 175 3.27 0.47 4.69
CA PHE A 175 4.05 1.08 3.61
C PHE A 175 4.59 2.45 3.98
N SER A 176 4.72 2.78 5.27
CA SER A 176 5.19 4.12 5.69
C SER A 176 6.57 4.46 5.13
N LEU A 177 7.45 3.48 4.88
CA LEU A 177 8.73 3.73 4.22
C LEU A 177 8.58 4.27 2.78
N LEU A 178 7.51 3.90 2.05
CA LEU A 178 7.20 4.53 0.77
C LEU A 178 6.86 6.00 0.98
N ALA A 179 5.97 6.31 1.92
CA ALA A 179 5.61 7.68 2.27
C ALA A 179 6.85 8.52 2.59
N TYR A 180 7.82 7.94 3.31
CA TYR A 180 9.08 8.60 3.63
C TYR A 180 9.84 9.05 2.38
N PHE A 181 9.97 8.19 1.37
CA PHE A 181 10.61 8.55 0.11
C PHE A 181 9.81 9.61 -0.65
N GLU A 182 8.48 9.50 -0.68
CA GLU A 182 7.63 10.50 -1.35
C GLU A 182 7.73 11.88 -0.70
N LEU A 183 7.71 11.93 0.64
CA LEU A 183 7.80 13.16 1.41
C LEU A 183 9.15 13.85 1.22
N ASN A 184 10.24 13.09 1.21
CA ASN A 184 11.57 13.64 0.97
C ASN A 184 11.77 14.00 -0.50
N GLY A 185 11.36 13.12 -1.42
CA GLY A 185 11.47 13.34 -2.87
C GLY A 185 10.68 14.55 -3.35
N ALA A 186 9.59 14.91 -2.67
CA ALA A 186 8.81 16.11 -2.99
C ALA A 186 9.44 17.42 -2.48
N PHE A 187 10.21 17.37 -1.38
CA PHE A 187 10.55 18.58 -0.61
C PHE A 187 12.04 18.81 -0.35
N GLU A 188 12.90 17.80 -0.50
CA GLU A 188 14.35 17.95 -0.43
C GLU A 188 14.98 18.56 -1.69
N PRO A 189 14.48 18.30 -2.92
CA PRO A 189 14.99 18.98 -4.12
C PRO A 189 14.72 20.49 -4.12
N GLU A 190 15.50 21.24 -4.91
CA GLU A 190 15.28 22.68 -5.09
C GLU A 190 13.98 22.97 -5.85
N ASP A 191 13.64 22.11 -6.82
CA ASP A 191 12.43 22.22 -7.62
C ASP A 191 11.30 21.39 -7.01
N VAL A 192 10.13 22.03 -6.81
CA VAL A 192 8.93 21.38 -6.31
C VAL A 192 8.05 20.96 -7.49
N TYR A 193 7.89 19.65 -7.68
CA TYR A 193 7.08 19.08 -8.75
C TYR A 193 5.64 18.88 -8.31
N GLU A 194 4.69 19.25 -9.18
CA GLU A 194 3.27 19.18 -8.85
C GLU A 194 2.84 17.75 -8.52
N THR A 195 3.30 16.76 -9.30
CA THR A 195 3.00 15.34 -9.08
C THR A 195 3.51 14.87 -7.72
N ALA A 196 4.68 15.30 -7.28
CA ALA A 196 5.24 14.95 -5.98
C ALA A 196 4.41 15.56 -4.83
N VAL A 197 4.00 16.83 -4.96
CA VAL A 197 3.12 17.49 -3.98
C VAL A 197 1.78 16.79 -3.88
N ARG A 198 1.19 16.37 -5.01
CA ARG A 198 -0.06 15.61 -5.04
C ARG A 198 0.09 14.26 -4.33
N THR A 199 1.19 13.53 -4.58
CA THR A 199 1.49 12.27 -3.85
C THR A 199 1.57 12.50 -2.34
N VAL A 200 2.28 13.54 -1.91
CA VAL A 200 2.37 13.90 -0.49
C VAL A 200 0.98 14.19 0.08
N CYS A 201 0.13 14.94 -0.63
CA CYS A 201 -1.22 15.22 -0.17
C CYS A 201 -2.01 13.92 0.07
N ILE A 202 -1.93 12.94 -0.83
CA ILE A 202 -2.59 11.63 -0.68
C ILE A 202 -2.14 10.94 0.61
N TRP A 203 -0.84 10.91 0.90
CA TRP A 203 -0.31 10.36 2.15
C TRP A 203 -0.80 11.11 3.39
N TYR A 204 -0.88 12.43 3.34
CA TYR A 204 -1.45 13.21 4.44
C TYR A 204 -2.94 12.96 4.65
N ILE A 205 -3.72 12.88 3.56
CA ILE A 205 -5.16 12.67 3.61
C ILE A 205 -5.47 11.31 4.26
N HIS A 206 -4.75 10.26 3.86
CA HIS A 206 -5.10 8.90 4.26
C HIS A 206 -4.28 8.32 5.41
N ALA A 207 -3.03 8.75 5.62
CA ALA A 207 -2.10 8.10 6.55
C ALA A 207 -1.43 9.04 7.57
N ALA A 208 -1.77 10.34 7.60
CA ALA A 208 -1.03 11.29 8.43
C ALA A 208 -0.95 10.88 9.91
N GLU A 209 -2.04 10.36 10.49
CA GLU A 209 -2.05 9.88 11.90
C GLU A 209 -0.98 8.83 12.16
N LYS A 210 -0.83 7.85 11.26
CA LYS A 210 0.20 6.81 11.35
C LYS A 210 1.61 7.38 11.14
N LEU A 211 1.79 8.26 10.15
CA LEU A 211 3.09 8.88 9.86
C LEU A 211 3.58 9.77 11.02
N TRP A 212 2.69 10.55 11.61
CA TRP A 212 3.00 11.32 12.81
C TRP A 212 3.31 10.44 14.01
N TYR A 213 2.54 9.36 14.21
CA TYR A 213 2.84 8.37 15.25
C TYR A 213 4.25 7.79 15.07
N ASN A 214 4.63 7.39 13.85
CA ASN A 214 5.97 6.91 13.54
C ASN A 214 7.05 7.96 13.88
N CYS A 215 6.80 9.24 13.56
CA CYS A 215 7.72 10.35 13.91
C CYS A 215 7.83 10.58 15.42
N ARG A 216 6.72 10.42 16.15
CA ARG A 216 6.70 10.55 17.61
C ARG A 216 7.45 9.42 18.30
N MET A 217 7.32 8.20 17.77
CA MET A 217 8.01 7.02 18.29
C MET A 217 9.47 6.94 17.84
N GLY A 218 9.91 7.81 16.93
CA GLY A 218 11.29 7.81 16.47
C GLY A 218 11.62 6.61 15.58
N ARG A 219 10.62 6.07 14.84
CA ARG A 219 10.73 4.85 14.05
C ARG A 219 11.90 4.91 13.10
N ASP A 220 12.74 3.87 13.10
CA ASP A 220 13.97 3.86 12.33
C ASP A 220 13.97 2.71 11.32
N HIS A 221 14.07 3.04 10.03
CA HIS A 221 14.26 2.08 8.94
C HIS A 221 15.70 2.09 8.40
N THR A 222 16.63 2.72 9.12
CA THR A 222 18.03 2.79 8.72
C THR A 222 18.63 1.39 8.69
N ASN A 223 19.33 1.09 7.60
CA ASN A 223 20.19 -0.09 7.51
C ASN A 223 21.54 0.31 6.94
N GLU A 224 22.50 -0.61 6.94
CA GLU A 224 23.88 -0.36 6.51
C GLU A 224 24.00 0.24 5.11
N ASN A 225 23.06 -0.08 4.22
CA ASN A 225 23.07 0.37 2.83
C ASN A 225 22.32 1.69 2.61
N THR A 226 21.50 2.12 3.57
CA THR A 226 20.56 3.23 3.39
C THR A 226 20.44 4.08 4.66
N PRO A 227 21.37 5.04 4.87
CA PRO A 227 21.39 5.87 6.06
C PRO A 227 20.20 6.84 6.10
N ASP A 228 19.87 7.28 7.31
CA ASP A 228 18.91 8.36 7.60
C ASP A 228 17.46 8.09 7.14
N ARG A 229 16.91 6.93 7.48
CA ARG A 229 15.49 6.59 7.25
C ARG A 229 14.67 6.65 8.52
N LYS A 230 15.07 7.55 9.41
CA LYS A 230 14.41 7.76 10.69
C LYS A 230 13.24 8.72 10.55
N PHE A 231 12.08 8.31 11.04
CA PHE A 231 10.95 9.19 11.30
C PHE A 231 11.19 9.93 12.61
N ASP A 232 11.19 11.25 12.58
CA ASP A 232 11.30 12.07 13.78
C ASP A 232 10.46 13.35 13.68
N LEU A 233 10.32 14.05 14.80
CA LEU A 233 9.52 15.28 14.87
C LEU A 233 10.13 16.44 14.07
N ASN A 234 11.43 16.42 13.78
CA ASN A 234 12.06 17.44 12.94
C ASN A 234 11.65 17.24 11.47
N LYS A 235 11.70 16.00 10.96
CA LYS A 235 11.21 15.66 9.62
C LYS A 235 9.72 15.92 9.48
N TRP A 236 8.91 15.53 10.46
CA TRP A 236 7.50 15.89 10.48
C TRP A 236 7.27 17.41 10.44
N GLY A 237 8.08 18.16 11.19
CA GLY A 237 8.05 19.62 11.18
C GLY A 237 8.43 20.21 9.82
N PHE A 238 9.45 19.64 9.16
CA PHE A 238 9.91 20.02 7.83
C PHE A 238 8.83 19.76 6.77
N TRP A 239 8.37 18.52 6.61
CA TRP A 239 7.37 18.17 5.60
C TRP A 239 6.08 19.00 5.69
N LYS A 240 5.65 19.33 6.92
CA LYS A 240 4.49 20.23 7.10
C LYS A 240 4.75 21.64 6.61
N ARG A 241 5.93 22.21 6.89
CA ARG A 241 6.27 23.56 6.43
C ARG A 241 6.32 23.61 4.91
N GLU A 242 6.88 22.59 4.28
CA GLU A 242 7.00 22.53 2.82
C GLU A 242 5.64 22.32 2.14
N LEU A 243 4.73 21.52 2.73
CA LEU A 243 3.35 21.44 2.24
C LEU A 243 2.61 22.79 2.32
N ILE A 244 2.83 23.57 3.39
CA ILE A 244 2.28 24.92 3.52
C ILE A 244 2.91 25.84 2.47
N ALA A 245 4.22 25.77 2.24
CA ALA A 245 4.88 26.57 1.22
C ALA A 245 4.33 26.25 -0.19
N ALA A 246 4.12 24.97 -0.51
CA ALA A 246 3.54 24.52 -1.76
C ALA A 246 2.12 25.08 -2.00
N SER A 247 1.34 25.35 -0.94
CA SER A 247 0.02 25.98 -1.06
C SER A 247 0.05 27.41 -1.64
N GLY A 248 1.19 28.10 -1.50
CA GLY A 248 1.44 29.42 -2.11
C GLY A 248 1.97 29.34 -3.54
N VAL A 249 2.41 28.16 -4.00
CA VAL A 249 2.83 27.91 -5.39
C VAL A 249 1.63 27.49 -6.24
N TYR A 250 0.80 26.59 -5.72
CA TYR A 250 -0.39 26.07 -6.41
C TYR A 250 -1.65 26.77 -5.88
N GLU A 251 -1.89 28.00 -6.32
CA GLU A 251 -2.97 28.83 -5.76
C GLU A 251 -4.39 28.38 -6.17
N GLU A 252 -4.53 27.71 -7.32
CA GLU A 252 -5.81 27.28 -7.91
C GLU A 252 -5.75 25.87 -8.53
N GLY A 253 -6.90 25.24 -8.76
CA GLY A 253 -7.01 23.96 -9.45
C GLY A 253 -7.03 22.70 -8.56
N GLY A 254 -6.81 21.54 -9.18
CA GLY A 254 -6.95 20.23 -8.53
C GLY A 254 -5.93 19.99 -7.42
N THR A 255 -4.70 20.45 -7.59
CA THR A 255 -3.62 20.30 -6.60
C THR A 255 -3.88 21.15 -5.36
N GLN A 256 -4.37 22.38 -5.53
CA GLN A 256 -4.74 23.21 -4.39
C GLN A 256 -5.85 22.58 -3.53
N LYS A 257 -6.81 21.91 -4.17
CA LYS A 257 -7.87 21.19 -3.45
C LYS A 257 -7.27 20.07 -2.59
N LEU A 258 -6.34 19.28 -3.14
CA LEU A 258 -5.65 18.23 -2.40
C LEU A 258 -4.82 18.79 -1.24
N ILE A 259 -4.10 19.90 -1.44
CA ILE A 259 -3.32 20.55 -0.38
C ILE A 259 -4.25 21.00 0.76
N LYS A 260 -5.40 21.61 0.44
CA LYS A 260 -6.40 22.01 1.45
C LYS A 260 -6.92 20.81 2.23
N GLU A 261 -7.31 19.74 1.55
CA GLU A 261 -7.79 18.52 2.21
C GLU A 261 -6.71 17.88 3.09
N ALA A 262 -5.47 17.81 2.60
CA ALA A 262 -4.32 17.34 3.36
C ALA A 262 -4.11 18.17 4.64
N MET A 263 -4.23 19.50 4.56
CA MET A 263 -4.11 20.42 5.71
C MET A 263 -5.29 20.35 6.70
N GLU A 264 -6.44 19.78 6.31
CA GLU A 264 -7.60 19.61 7.19
C GLU A 264 -7.52 18.32 8.04
N CYS A 265 -6.64 17.38 7.70
CA CYS A 265 -6.51 16.11 8.43
C CYS A 265 -6.09 16.30 9.90
N ARG A 266 -6.74 15.57 10.81
CA ARG A 266 -6.91 15.85 12.26
C ARG A 266 -5.66 16.00 13.14
N LEU A 267 -4.45 15.86 12.60
CA LEU A 267 -3.20 16.21 13.29
C LEU A 267 -2.88 17.70 13.25
N TYR A 268 -3.57 18.43 12.38
CA TYR A 268 -3.57 19.87 12.30
C TYR A 268 -4.43 20.43 13.43
N GLY A 269 -3.87 20.49 14.64
CA GLY A 269 -4.43 21.20 15.79
C GLY A 269 -4.66 22.71 15.59
N TRP A 270 -5.37 23.11 14.54
CA TRP A 270 -5.79 24.49 14.28
C TRP A 270 -7.07 24.85 15.07
N LEU A 271 -7.83 23.86 15.56
CA LEU A 271 -9.09 24.09 16.29
C LEU A 271 -9.08 23.73 17.80
N LYS A 272 -7.96 23.27 18.35
CA LYS A 272 -7.84 22.98 19.81
C LYS A 272 -6.89 23.89 20.58
N ILE A 273 -6.37 24.97 19.97
CA ILE A 273 -5.60 26.03 20.64
C ILE A 273 -6.40 27.35 20.69
N LYS A 274 -7.71 27.26 20.94
CA LYS A 274 -8.55 28.44 21.24
C LYS A 274 -9.41 28.31 22.51
N VAL A 275 -9.29 27.22 23.27
CA VAL A 275 -10.08 26.99 24.50
C VAL A 275 -9.22 26.64 25.72
N LEU A 276 -7.91 26.90 25.67
CA LEU A 276 -7.06 26.89 26.86
C LEU A 276 -6.07 28.07 26.79
N LEU A 277 -6.64 29.27 26.90
CA LEU A 277 -6.03 30.43 27.56
C LEU A 277 -7.00 30.86 28.66
#